data_AF-A0A840TZQ8-F1
#
_entry.id   AF-A0A840TZQ8-F1
#
_cell.length_a   1.000
_cell.length_b   1.000
_cell.length_c   1.000
_cell.angle_alpha   90.00
_cell.angle_beta   90.00
_cell.angle_gamma   90.00
#
_symmetry.space_group_name_H-M   'P 1'
#
loop_
_entity.id
_entity.type
_entity.pdbx_description
1 polymer ?
#
loop_
_entity_poly.entity_id
_entity_poly.type
_entity_poly.pdbx_seq_one_letter_code
_entity_poly.pdbx_strand_id
1 'polypeptide(L)'
;MVNTAETVREFLKLYWNTISTQVGAAINFVDLTDSQLRALFTQAINAASQAQLSALAAAAIALGQSTGRPAVRPTLLLDFVNSRAVDPRLVCTRSSIATYYDAKGVLRTAVANQPRLDHDPVTGKCLGLLAEESRTNLFSYSNTYTDASWTKSNLALEAASTLGPDGLMSATKMTITANGSNPFFNKSVSSTSGTAYTRYIIAKAGTNNTVIFEVTSASWGGSSFTTRFNLETGVISGTTANAFMRHLGNGWYICGRTDTAATTTVGNTIYVGTVYGPATEAGTFVYVWGSQFEAGTSRSSFIPTMAGAVTRAADQYSITGTDFSSWYNAEEWSMYSEFSYSSVPVTGGGPVSHSVYSFTIADGTAYISGGRRFSGTMLLAGTGYTTTQEAGSINVMGQIHRAIQHYKAGSTGGGINGEGVADANNTANFTPNRLLLWRHTGATTILGLGHIRCLAYYPKRLSNPEGLALTAQVNLVGKEAEKAPTVGDLGSAAFASIEGLLMRANRQEFTPEGTGASRTVTIRRPYDFTFALVDATGATVTAQPPASCTRDTDYSLTFNAPAGRILTYSITPLFTS
;
A
#
# COMPACT_ATOMS: atom_id res chain seq x y z
N MET A 1 -24.66 3.54 -39.35
CA MET A 1 -24.52 4.91 -38.84
C MET A 1 -25.90 5.47 -38.52
N VAL A 2 -26.35 5.29 -37.27
CA VAL A 2 -27.36 6.12 -36.61
C VAL A 2 -26.87 6.24 -35.17
N ASN A 3 -26.82 7.47 -34.66
CA ASN A 3 -25.99 7.90 -33.54
C ASN A 3 -26.50 7.34 -32.20
N THR A 4 -25.68 6.50 -31.55
CA THR A 4 -26.02 5.70 -30.35
C THR A 4 -26.20 6.52 -29.07
N ALA A 5 -25.77 7.78 -29.04
CA ALA A 5 -25.92 8.66 -27.87
C ALA A 5 -27.36 9.16 -27.71
N GLU A 6 -28.09 9.36 -28.80
CA GLU A 6 -29.42 9.99 -28.79
C GLU A 6 -30.50 8.97 -28.38
N THR A 7 -30.36 7.73 -28.84
CA THR A 7 -31.23 6.60 -28.46
C THR A 7 -31.05 6.23 -26.99
N VAL A 8 -29.82 6.28 -26.47
CA VAL A 8 -29.53 6.06 -25.04
C VAL A 8 -30.10 7.21 -24.19
N ARG A 9 -30.02 8.45 -24.67
CA ARG A 9 -30.59 9.62 -23.99
C ARG A 9 -32.12 9.56 -23.89
N GLU A 10 -32.79 9.15 -24.95
CA GLU A 10 -34.26 8.98 -24.95
C GLU A 10 -34.70 7.80 -24.08
N PHE A 11 -33.93 6.69 -24.06
CA PHE A 11 -34.19 5.56 -23.18
C PHE A 11 -34.05 5.93 -21.69
N LEU A 12 -33.05 6.74 -21.34
CA LEU A 12 -32.84 7.23 -19.99
C LEU A 12 -33.93 8.22 -19.52
N LYS A 13 -34.44 9.08 -20.42
CA LYS A 13 -35.56 9.98 -20.11
C LYS A 13 -36.86 9.21 -19.84
N LEU A 14 -37.11 8.14 -20.61
CA LEU A 14 -38.29 7.29 -20.43
C LEU A 14 -38.27 6.57 -19.07
N TYR A 15 -37.09 6.06 -18.68
CA TYR A 15 -36.87 5.45 -17.36
C TYR A 15 -36.97 6.47 -16.23
N TRP A 16 -36.45 7.68 -16.42
CA TRP A 16 -36.51 8.77 -15.45
C TRP A 16 -37.94 9.21 -15.12
N ASN A 17 -38.81 9.33 -16.13
CA ASN A 17 -40.21 9.71 -15.93
C ASN A 17 -41.03 8.61 -15.23
N THR A 18 -40.64 7.35 -15.43
CA THR A 18 -41.29 6.19 -14.77
C THR A 18 -40.87 6.08 -13.31
N ILE A 19 -39.61 6.42 -12.99
CA ILE A 19 -39.11 6.47 -11.62
C ILE A 19 -39.68 7.70 -10.87
N SER A 20 -39.79 8.86 -11.53
CA SER A 20 -40.29 10.08 -10.89
C SER A 20 -41.78 10.03 -10.52
N THR A 21 -42.59 9.24 -11.24
CA THR A 21 -44.01 9.03 -10.90
C THR A 21 -44.23 7.98 -9.81
N GLN A 22 -43.30 7.05 -9.60
CA GLN A 22 -43.38 6.05 -8.51
C GLN A 22 -42.77 6.54 -7.18
N VAL A 23 -41.86 7.51 -7.22
CA VAL A 23 -41.17 8.06 -6.03
C VAL A 23 -41.79 9.40 -5.61
N GLY A 24 -43.11 9.46 -5.54
CA GLY A 24 -43.88 10.64 -5.14
C GLY A 24 -43.92 10.92 -3.62
N ALA A 25 -43.14 10.21 -2.80
CA ALA A 25 -43.08 10.47 -1.37
C ALA A 25 -41.65 10.30 -0.82
N ALA A 26 -41.06 11.44 -0.44
CA ALA A 26 -39.96 11.61 0.50
C ALA A 26 -38.57 11.08 0.11
N ILE A 27 -37.82 11.80 -0.74
CA ILE A 27 -36.35 11.88 -0.63
C ILE A 27 -35.87 13.29 -1.00
N ASN A 28 -35.37 14.05 -0.01
CA ASN A 28 -34.50 15.20 -0.24
C ASN A 28 -33.21 14.69 -0.91
N PHE A 29 -33.09 14.81 -2.23
CA PHE A 29 -31.81 14.55 -2.89
C PHE A 29 -30.83 15.67 -2.56
N VAL A 30 -29.72 15.29 -1.94
CA VAL A 30 -28.53 16.10 -1.80
C VAL A 30 -28.06 16.48 -3.20
N ASP A 31 -27.93 17.78 -3.49
CA ASP A 31 -27.31 18.28 -4.73
C ASP A 31 -25.85 17.82 -4.77
N LEU A 32 -25.60 16.67 -5.39
CA LEU A 32 -24.25 16.19 -5.66
C LEU A 32 -23.61 17.09 -6.73
N THR A 33 -22.39 17.56 -6.49
CA THR A 33 -21.66 18.38 -7.45
C THR A 33 -21.36 17.58 -8.72
N ASP A 34 -21.17 18.26 -9.86
CA ASP A 34 -20.75 17.65 -11.13
C ASP A 34 -19.51 16.75 -10.99
N SER A 35 -18.60 17.07 -10.06
CA SER A 35 -17.42 16.25 -9.74
C SER A 35 -17.78 14.93 -9.03
N GLN A 36 -18.78 14.93 -8.14
CA GLN A 36 -19.26 13.74 -7.44
C GLN A 36 -20.04 12.82 -8.40
N LEU A 37 -20.88 13.39 -9.27
CA LEU A 37 -21.57 12.64 -10.32
C LEU A 37 -20.58 12.00 -11.30
N ARG A 38 -19.56 12.74 -11.76
CA ARG A 38 -18.49 12.18 -12.62
C ARG A 38 -17.76 11.04 -11.95
N ALA A 39 -17.42 11.16 -10.65
CA ALA A 39 -16.77 10.08 -9.91
C ALA A 39 -17.63 8.81 -9.85
N LEU A 40 -18.94 8.96 -9.58
CA LEU A 40 -19.89 7.84 -9.55
C LEU A 40 -20.07 7.19 -10.94
N PHE A 41 -20.16 7.98 -12.01
CA PHE A 41 -20.24 7.46 -13.38
C PHE A 41 -18.96 6.73 -13.79
N THR A 42 -17.79 7.26 -13.46
CA THR A 42 -16.52 6.58 -13.69
C THR A 42 -16.46 5.25 -12.93
N GLN A 43 -16.91 5.22 -11.68
CA GLN A 43 -16.97 3.99 -10.89
C GLN A 43 -17.91 2.94 -11.52
N ALA A 44 -19.08 3.36 -12.02
CA ALA A 44 -20.02 2.46 -12.68
C ALA A 44 -19.48 1.90 -14.01
N ILE A 45 -18.80 2.73 -14.81
CA ILE A 45 -18.16 2.30 -16.07
C ILE A 45 -17.04 1.30 -15.80
N ASN A 46 -16.20 1.55 -14.79
CA ASN A 46 -15.15 0.63 -14.39
C ASN A 46 -15.74 -0.72 -13.96
N ALA A 47 -16.77 -0.71 -13.11
CA ALA A 47 -17.45 -1.92 -12.67
C ALA A 47 -18.04 -2.74 -13.85
N ALA A 48 -18.66 -2.08 -14.83
CA ALA A 48 -19.22 -2.75 -16.01
C ALA A 48 -18.12 -3.37 -16.91
N SER A 49 -17.01 -2.65 -17.13
CA SER A 49 -15.86 -3.17 -17.88
C SER A 49 -15.25 -4.40 -17.19
N GLN A 50 -15.17 -4.39 -15.86
CA GLN A 50 -14.66 -5.52 -15.09
C GLN A 50 -15.61 -6.72 -15.07
N ALA A 51 -16.94 -6.50 -15.04
CA ALA A 51 -17.91 -7.57 -15.19
C ALA A 51 -17.76 -8.29 -16.54
N GLN A 52 -17.51 -7.54 -17.62
CA GLN A 52 -17.24 -8.10 -18.95
C GLN A 52 -15.92 -8.90 -18.98
N LEU A 53 -14.85 -8.38 -18.37
CA LEU A 53 -13.57 -9.11 -18.23
C LEU A 53 -13.72 -10.37 -17.37
N SER A 54 -14.56 -10.33 -16.34
CA SER A 54 -14.88 -11.47 -15.48
C SER A 54 -15.62 -12.55 -16.25
N ALA A 55 -16.62 -12.17 -17.05
CA ALA A 55 -17.38 -13.09 -17.90
C ALA A 55 -16.49 -13.73 -18.99
N LEU A 56 -15.60 -12.94 -19.61
CA LEU A 56 -14.61 -13.44 -20.57
C LEU A 56 -13.61 -14.40 -19.90
N ALA A 57 -13.13 -14.08 -18.69
CA ALA A 57 -12.25 -14.97 -17.94
C ALA A 57 -12.97 -16.27 -17.55
N ALA A 58 -14.21 -16.20 -17.08
CA ALA A 58 -15.02 -17.37 -16.75
C ALA A 58 -15.30 -18.24 -18.00
N ALA A 59 -15.60 -17.62 -19.14
CA ALA A 59 -15.79 -18.32 -20.41
C ALA A 59 -14.49 -18.98 -20.90
N ALA A 60 -13.35 -18.28 -20.81
CA ALA A 60 -12.04 -18.84 -21.12
C ALA A 60 -11.72 -20.06 -20.23
N ILE A 61 -12.01 -19.98 -18.93
CA ILE A 61 -11.87 -21.11 -17.99
C ILE A 61 -12.77 -22.28 -18.40
N ALA A 62 -14.05 -22.02 -18.69
CA ALA A 62 -15.01 -23.03 -19.10
C ALA A 62 -14.62 -23.71 -20.44
N LEU A 63 -13.93 -22.98 -21.31
CA LEU A 63 -13.38 -23.48 -22.59
C LEU A 63 -11.98 -24.09 -22.45
N GLY A 64 -11.43 -24.21 -21.23
CA GLY A 64 -10.09 -24.76 -20.99
C GLY A 64 -8.93 -23.90 -21.53
N GLN A 65 -9.18 -22.61 -21.80
CA GLN A 65 -8.17 -21.67 -22.28
C GLN A 65 -7.36 -21.11 -21.09
N SER A 66 -6.04 -20.96 -21.29
CA SER A 66 -5.15 -20.34 -20.29
C SER A 66 -5.56 -18.88 -20.08
N THR A 67 -6.00 -18.54 -18.88
CA THR A 67 -6.37 -17.16 -18.51
C THR A 67 -5.16 -16.28 -18.15
N GLY A 68 -3.94 -16.82 -18.21
CA GLY A 68 -2.74 -16.16 -17.69
C GLY A 68 -2.80 -15.89 -16.18
N ARG A 69 -3.76 -16.48 -15.44
CA ARG A 69 -3.89 -16.37 -13.99
C ARG A 69 -3.54 -17.69 -13.31
N PRO A 70 -2.95 -17.64 -12.11
CA PRO A 70 -2.72 -18.84 -11.31
C PRO A 70 -4.01 -19.62 -11.09
N ALA A 71 -3.97 -20.92 -11.34
CA ALA A 71 -5.09 -21.82 -11.02
C ALA A 71 -5.29 -22.05 -9.51
N VAL A 72 -4.30 -21.69 -8.68
CA VAL A 72 -4.27 -21.91 -7.23
C VAL A 72 -4.29 -20.57 -6.50
N ARG A 73 -5.00 -20.48 -5.38
CA ARG A 73 -4.97 -19.31 -4.48
C ARG A 73 -3.68 -19.26 -3.66
N PRO A 74 -3.18 -18.07 -3.31
CA PRO A 74 -2.07 -17.97 -2.36
C PRO A 74 -2.50 -18.39 -0.95
N THR A 75 -1.66 -19.14 -0.23
CA THR A 75 -1.87 -19.49 1.20
C THR A 75 -1.38 -18.40 2.15
N LEU A 76 -0.53 -17.50 1.68
CA LEU A 76 -0.18 -16.25 2.35
C LEU A 76 -0.33 -15.10 1.35
N LEU A 77 -1.15 -14.10 1.69
CA LEU A 77 -1.30 -12.87 0.94
C LEU A 77 -1.10 -11.68 1.87
N LEU A 78 0.04 -11.01 1.74
CA LEU A 78 0.36 -9.76 2.45
C LEU A 78 0.16 -8.61 1.48
N ASP A 79 -1.07 -8.12 1.34
CA ASP A 79 -1.41 -7.00 0.45
C ASP A 79 -1.57 -5.70 1.23
N PHE A 80 -0.46 -5.03 1.50
CA PHE A 80 -0.43 -3.82 2.33
C PHE A 80 -1.11 -2.62 1.67
N VAL A 81 -1.10 -2.55 0.33
CA VAL A 81 -1.65 -1.41 -0.41
C VAL A 81 -3.18 -1.44 -0.39
N ASN A 82 -3.78 -2.61 -0.62
CA ASN A 82 -5.23 -2.72 -0.77
C ASN A 82 -5.93 -3.00 0.55
N SER A 83 -5.38 -3.88 1.38
CA SER A 83 -5.95 -4.12 2.72
C SER A 83 -5.77 -2.92 3.65
N ARG A 84 -4.73 -2.11 3.41
CA ARG A 84 -4.28 -1.04 4.33
C ARG A 84 -4.11 -1.54 5.76
N ALA A 85 -3.75 -2.82 5.89
CA ALA A 85 -3.59 -3.52 7.15
C ALA A 85 -2.26 -4.30 7.15
N VAL A 86 -1.75 -4.57 8.35
CA VAL A 86 -0.61 -5.44 8.56
C VAL A 86 -1.14 -6.78 9.06
N ASP A 87 -0.73 -7.87 8.42
CA ASP A 87 -1.09 -9.22 8.86
C ASP A 87 -0.58 -9.45 10.30
N PRO A 88 -1.43 -9.93 11.24
CA PRO A 88 -1.03 -10.15 12.63
C PRO A 88 0.17 -11.09 12.82
N ARG A 89 0.44 -11.97 11.85
CA ARG A 89 1.60 -12.88 11.87
C ARG A 89 2.92 -12.17 11.59
N LEU A 90 2.88 -10.95 11.04
CA LEU A 90 4.07 -10.18 10.72
C LEU A 90 4.57 -9.40 11.93
N VAL A 91 5.70 -9.84 12.48
CA VAL A 91 6.37 -9.17 13.59
C VAL A 91 7.30 -8.09 13.05
N CYS A 92 7.17 -6.87 13.58
CA CYS A 92 8.10 -5.77 13.35
C CYS A 92 9.03 -5.62 14.57
N THR A 93 10.34 -5.55 14.34
CA THR A 93 11.30 -5.19 15.39
C THR A 93 12.08 -3.94 14.98
N ARG A 94 11.96 -2.89 15.80
CA ARG A 94 12.67 -1.61 15.68
C ARG A 94 12.75 -1.00 17.08
N SER A 95 13.97 -0.81 17.60
CA SER A 95 14.23 -0.32 18.96
C SER A 95 14.07 1.19 19.15
N SER A 96 13.51 1.91 18.18
CA SER A 96 13.34 3.37 18.20
C SER A 96 11.95 3.78 17.68
N ILE A 97 11.57 5.03 17.96
CA ILE A 97 10.49 5.68 17.22
C ILE A 97 10.89 5.90 15.75
N ALA A 98 9.91 6.08 14.88
CA ALA A 98 10.11 6.40 13.47
C ALA A 98 8.89 7.12 12.87
N THR A 99 9.05 7.87 11.79
CA THR A 99 7.94 8.65 11.20
C THR A 99 7.42 8.08 9.88
N TYR A 100 6.16 8.33 9.54
CA TYR A 100 5.52 7.95 8.28
C TYR A 100 4.33 8.87 8.01
N TYR A 101 3.81 8.90 6.79
CA TYR A 101 2.59 9.66 6.47
C TYR A 101 1.36 8.74 6.52
N ASP A 102 0.29 9.21 7.18
CA ASP A 102 -0.99 8.51 7.20
C ASP A 102 -1.84 8.78 5.94
N ALA A 103 -3.00 8.12 5.83
CA ALA A 103 -3.89 8.26 4.68
C ALA A 103 -4.46 9.69 4.47
N LYS A 104 -4.29 10.59 5.46
CA LYS A 104 -4.67 12.01 5.37
C LYS A 104 -3.48 12.91 5.02
N GLY A 105 -2.31 12.33 4.75
CA GLY A 105 -1.08 13.06 4.47
C GLY A 105 -0.46 13.72 5.69
N VAL A 106 -0.84 13.30 6.90
CA VAL A 106 -0.27 13.83 8.14
C VAL A 106 0.92 12.97 8.58
N LEU A 107 2.04 13.61 8.92
CA LEU A 107 3.20 12.96 9.48
C LEU A 107 2.89 12.41 10.88
N ARG A 108 3.04 11.11 11.06
CA ARG A 108 2.83 10.38 12.31
C ARG A 108 4.13 9.81 12.83
N THR A 109 4.16 9.58 14.13
CA THR A 109 5.23 8.84 14.81
C THR A 109 4.73 7.44 15.17
N ALA A 110 5.41 6.42 14.68
CA ALA A 110 5.26 5.05 15.13
C ALA A 110 6.19 4.80 16.32
N VAL A 111 5.67 4.16 17.37
CA VAL A 111 6.48 3.75 18.53
C VAL A 111 7.41 2.58 18.17
N ALA A 112 8.27 2.16 19.10
CA ALA A 112 9.12 0.98 18.90
C ALA A 112 8.27 -0.26 18.52
N ASN A 113 8.81 -1.10 17.64
CA ASN A 113 8.18 -2.33 17.13
C ASN A 113 6.83 -2.14 16.41
N GLN A 114 6.39 -0.91 16.14
CA GLN A 114 5.18 -0.66 15.37
C GLN A 114 5.51 -0.59 13.86
N PRO A 115 4.88 -1.44 13.02
CA PRO A 115 5.04 -1.39 11.57
C PRO A 115 4.45 -0.09 11.00
N ARG A 116 5.00 0.37 9.88
CA ARG A 116 4.61 1.64 9.25
C ARG A 116 3.98 1.38 7.88
N LEU A 117 2.67 1.62 7.76
CA LEU A 117 1.98 1.70 6.46
C LEU A 117 2.03 3.15 5.99
N ASP A 118 2.94 3.42 5.06
CA ASP A 118 3.22 4.77 4.59
C ASP A 118 2.32 5.14 3.41
N HIS A 119 2.01 6.42 3.29
CA HIS A 119 1.09 6.94 2.29
C HIS A 119 1.74 8.08 1.51
N ASP A 120 1.32 8.25 0.26
CA ASP A 120 1.63 9.44 -0.49
C ASP A 120 0.91 10.63 0.17
N PRO A 121 1.64 11.65 0.64
CA PRO A 121 1.06 12.70 1.47
C PRO A 121 0.17 13.69 0.68
N VAL A 122 0.22 13.66 -0.65
CA VAL A 122 -0.62 14.51 -1.52
C VAL A 122 -1.91 13.79 -1.86
N THR A 123 -1.84 12.51 -2.18
CA THR A 123 -2.96 11.73 -2.71
C THR A 123 -3.64 10.82 -1.68
N GLY A 124 -3.01 10.61 -0.52
CA GLY A 124 -3.47 9.67 0.50
C GLY A 124 -3.40 8.20 0.08
N LYS A 125 -2.77 7.88 -1.06
CA LYS A 125 -2.64 6.50 -1.54
C LYS A 125 -1.64 5.73 -0.69
N CYS A 126 -2.00 4.52 -0.26
CA CYS A 126 -1.08 3.62 0.45
C CYS A 126 0.09 3.23 -0.47
N LEU A 127 1.31 3.45 0.02
CA LEU A 127 2.55 3.08 -0.67
C LEU A 127 2.98 1.67 -0.31
N GLY A 128 2.50 1.12 0.81
CA GLY A 128 2.81 -0.22 1.30
C GLY A 128 3.50 -0.17 2.68
N LEU A 129 4.02 -1.32 3.10
CA LEU A 129 4.83 -1.44 4.31
C LEU A 129 6.19 -0.78 4.08
N LEU A 130 6.46 0.31 4.81
CA LEU A 130 7.70 1.06 4.75
C LEU A 130 8.82 0.27 5.42
N ALA A 131 9.95 0.15 4.74
CA ALA A 131 11.13 -0.52 5.25
C ALA A 131 12.35 0.38 5.03
N GLU A 132 13.05 0.68 6.12
CA GLU A 132 14.17 1.58 6.10
C GLU A 132 15.35 1.06 6.92
N GLU A 133 16.55 1.23 6.37
CA GLU A 133 17.81 1.00 7.07
C GLU A 133 18.04 1.95 8.26
N SER A 134 19.05 1.69 9.09
CA SER A 134 19.37 2.59 10.20
C SER A 134 19.91 3.90 9.67
N ARG A 135 19.40 5.02 10.20
CA ARG A 135 19.85 6.36 9.84
C ARG A 135 19.94 7.25 11.07
N THR A 136 20.85 8.21 11.01
CA THR A 136 21.05 9.19 12.08
C THR A 136 20.85 10.57 11.50
N ASN A 137 19.95 11.35 12.09
CA ASN A 137 19.89 12.78 11.82
C ASN A 137 20.89 13.47 12.74
N LEU A 138 21.89 14.10 12.14
CA LEU A 138 23.00 14.74 12.84
C LEU A 138 22.73 16.21 13.18
N PHE A 139 21.66 16.81 12.64
CA PHE A 139 21.21 18.10 13.14
C PHE A 139 20.61 17.92 14.54
N SER A 140 21.06 18.71 15.52
CA SER A 140 20.31 18.93 16.75
C SER A 140 19.15 19.91 16.50
N TYR A 141 18.10 19.83 17.33
CA TYR A 141 16.93 20.70 17.30
C TYR A 141 16.32 20.80 15.89
N SER A 142 16.15 19.64 15.24
CA SER A 142 15.87 19.55 13.80
C SER A 142 14.57 20.20 13.37
N ASN A 143 13.62 20.42 14.28
CA ASN A 143 12.37 21.14 14.06
C ASN A 143 12.22 22.42 14.91
N THR A 144 13.26 22.82 15.66
CA THR A 144 13.20 23.95 16.60
C THR A 144 14.23 25.01 16.20
N TYR A 145 13.90 25.80 15.18
CA TYR A 145 14.82 26.79 14.60
C TYR A 145 15.03 28.01 15.49
N THR A 146 14.19 28.25 16.51
CA THR A 146 14.38 29.33 17.48
C THR A 146 15.56 29.09 18.42
N ASP A 147 16.01 27.83 18.56
CA ASP A 147 17.14 27.47 19.41
C ASP A 147 18.45 28.17 19.00
N ALA A 148 19.31 28.47 19.98
CA ALA A 148 20.54 29.23 19.78
C ALA A 148 21.65 28.44 19.05
N SER A 149 21.55 27.11 18.96
CA SER A 149 22.49 26.27 18.20
C SER A 149 22.40 26.45 16.69
N TRP A 150 21.35 27.12 16.19
CA TRP A 150 21.25 27.54 14.79
C TRP A 150 21.83 28.95 14.64
N THR A 151 22.86 29.10 13.81
CA THR A 151 23.36 30.44 13.43
C THR A 151 22.35 31.08 12.50
N LYS A 152 21.97 32.34 12.76
CA LYS A 152 20.97 33.07 11.98
C LYS A 152 21.52 34.45 11.64
N SER A 153 21.22 34.94 10.44
CA SER A 153 21.53 36.30 10.02
C SER A 153 20.38 36.88 9.22
N ASN A 154 20.02 38.13 9.51
CA ASN A 154 18.95 38.87 8.84
C ASN A 154 17.57 38.16 8.85
N LEU A 155 17.29 37.40 9.91
CA LEU A 155 16.06 36.63 10.09
C LEU A 155 15.46 36.86 11.48
N ALA A 156 14.15 37.12 11.52
CA ALA A 156 13.32 37.05 12.71
C ALA A 156 12.46 35.78 12.66
N LEU A 157 12.40 35.02 13.76
CA LEU A 157 11.73 33.72 13.82
C LEU A 157 10.54 33.78 14.78
N GLU A 158 9.44 33.17 14.35
CA GLU A 158 8.23 32.97 15.16
C GLU A 158 7.87 31.49 15.12
N ALA A 159 8.00 30.80 16.26
CA ALA A 159 7.67 29.37 16.37
C ALA A 159 6.15 29.14 16.37
N ALA A 160 5.72 27.92 16.03
CA ALA A 160 4.31 27.49 16.10
C ALA A 160 3.33 28.43 15.36
N SER A 161 3.75 28.97 14.21
CA SER A 161 3.02 30.02 13.49
C SER A 161 1.97 29.47 12.52
N THR A 162 2.11 28.21 12.07
CA THR A 162 1.11 27.53 11.22
C THR A 162 1.14 26.01 11.40
N LEU A 163 0.13 25.34 10.84
CA LEU A 163 0.07 23.88 10.81
C LEU A 163 1.24 23.30 10.01
N GLY A 164 2.07 22.50 10.69
CA GLY A 164 3.15 21.76 10.08
C GLY A 164 2.66 20.47 9.39
N PRO A 165 3.57 19.74 8.73
CA PRO A 165 3.28 18.43 8.15
C PRO A 165 2.79 17.39 9.17
N ASP A 166 3.06 17.59 10.46
CA ASP A 166 2.57 16.79 11.58
C ASP A 166 1.11 17.09 11.98
N GLY A 167 0.48 18.07 11.31
CA GLY A 167 -0.89 18.48 11.60
C GLY A 167 -1.04 19.29 12.89
N LEU A 168 0.07 19.78 13.46
CA LEU A 168 0.09 20.60 14.68
C LEU A 168 0.60 22.02 14.37
N MET A 169 0.31 22.98 15.24
CA MET A 169 0.92 24.32 15.17
C MET A 169 2.40 24.24 15.57
N SER A 170 3.25 23.81 14.64
CA SER A 170 4.65 23.45 14.89
C SER A 170 5.63 24.08 13.91
N ALA A 171 5.14 24.64 12.80
CA ALA A 171 5.98 25.31 11.81
C ALA A 171 6.51 26.65 12.32
N THR A 172 7.76 26.96 11.96
CA THR A 172 8.40 28.25 12.26
C THR A 172 8.25 29.18 11.06
N LYS A 173 7.82 30.41 11.30
CA LYS A 173 7.86 31.50 10.30
C LYS A 173 9.23 32.18 10.36
N MET A 174 9.90 32.31 9.22
CA MET A 174 11.18 32.97 9.08
C MET A 174 11.02 34.24 8.24
N THR A 175 11.11 35.40 8.88
CA THR A 175 10.90 36.72 8.27
C THR A 175 12.22 37.41 8.02
N ILE A 176 12.42 37.92 6.80
CA ILE A 176 13.61 38.69 6.42
C ILE A 176 13.57 40.06 7.11
N THR A 177 14.67 40.48 7.75
CA THR A 177 14.68 41.71 8.57
C THR A 177 15.31 42.92 7.89
N ALA A 178 16.01 42.74 6.77
CA ALA A 178 16.76 43.80 6.10
C ALA A 178 16.70 43.67 4.59
N ASN A 179 16.59 44.82 3.90
CA ASN A 179 16.58 44.89 2.44
C ASN A 179 17.96 44.58 1.86
N GLY A 180 18.01 43.94 0.69
CA GLY A 180 19.26 43.71 -0.05
C GLY A 180 20.30 42.86 0.68
N SER A 181 19.89 42.16 1.74
CA SER A 181 20.75 41.32 2.57
C SER A 181 20.68 39.85 2.14
N ASN A 182 21.62 39.03 2.60
CA ASN A 182 21.54 37.58 2.48
C ASN A 182 21.00 37.00 3.79
N PRO A 183 19.69 36.71 3.91
CA PRO A 183 19.12 36.12 5.11
C PRO A 183 19.29 34.61 5.10
N PHE A 184 19.92 34.09 6.14
CA PHE A 184 20.22 32.66 6.23
C PHE A 184 20.12 32.13 7.65
N PHE A 185 19.98 30.82 7.71
CA PHE A 185 20.31 30.04 8.87
C PHE A 185 21.31 28.96 8.48
N ASN A 186 22.16 28.59 9.42
CA ASN A 186 23.24 27.64 9.20
C ASN A 186 23.38 26.71 10.40
N LYS A 187 23.76 25.46 10.12
CA LYS A 187 24.23 24.52 11.12
C LYS A 187 25.47 23.78 10.66
N SER A 188 26.55 23.97 11.39
CA SER A 188 27.76 23.18 11.22
C SER A 188 27.59 21.82 11.87
N VAL A 189 27.99 20.77 11.17
CA VAL A 189 27.86 19.38 11.63
C VAL A 189 29.15 18.63 11.33
N SER A 190 29.58 17.79 12.27
CA SER A 190 30.70 16.88 12.04
C SER A 190 30.37 15.88 10.92
N SER A 191 31.34 15.66 10.04
CA SER A 191 31.21 14.80 8.86
C SER A 191 32.47 13.96 8.66
N THR A 192 32.39 13.00 7.75
CA THR A 192 33.52 12.23 7.26
C THR A 192 33.83 12.66 5.82
N SER A 193 35.06 13.14 5.57
CA SER A 193 35.48 13.50 4.21
C SER A 193 35.37 12.31 3.26
N GLY A 194 34.95 12.56 2.02
CA GLY A 194 34.68 11.53 1.01
C GLY A 194 33.35 10.79 1.19
N THR A 195 32.58 11.09 2.24
CA THR A 195 31.26 10.45 2.48
C THR A 195 30.13 11.28 1.88
N ALA A 196 29.19 10.63 1.20
CA ALA A 196 27.97 11.27 0.70
C ALA A 196 26.97 11.50 1.85
N TYR A 197 26.44 12.72 1.93
CA TYR A 197 25.40 13.11 2.89
C TYR A 197 24.18 13.63 2.15
N THR A 198 23.00 13.20 2.62
CA THR A 198 21.72 13.74 2.17
C THR A 198 21.23 14.74 3.20
N ARG A 199 20.91 15.95 2.74
CA ARG A 199 20.40 17.04 3.57
C ARG A 199 19.14 17.66 3.00
N TYR A 200 18.17 17.96 3.87
CA TYR A 200 16.94 18.62 3.45
C TYR A 200 16.32 19.49 4.56
N ILE A 201 15.42 20.36 4.13
CA ILE A 201 14.47 21.08 4.97
C ILE A 201 13.06 20.89 4.44
N ILE A 202 12.07 20.95 5.32
CA ILE A 202 10.66 21.03 4.94
C ILE A 202 10.22 22.49 4.96
N ALA A 203 9.77 23.02 3.83
CA ALA A 203 9.45 24.43 3.69
C ALA A 203 8.14 24.64 2.91
N LYS A 204 7.49 25.78 3.18
CA LYS A 204 6.25 26.23 2.53
C LYS A 204 6.33 27.74 2.26
N ALA A 205 5.82 28.15 1.11
CA ALA A 205 5.78 29.55 0.74
C ALA A 205 4.96 30.37 1.75
N GLY A 206 5.45 31.56 2.07
CA GLY A 206 4.72 32.63 2.74
C GLY A 206 4.44 33.75 1.75
N THR A 207 4.85 34.97 2.07
CA THR A 207 4.95 36.06 1.08
C THR A 207 6.22 35.96 0.22
N ASN A 208 7.18 35.12 0.63
CA ASN A 208 8.30 34.67 -0.16
C ASN A 208 8.14 33.19 -0.50
N ASN A 209 8.67 32.75 -1.64
CA ASN A 209 8.50 31.38 -2.15
C ASN A 209 9.83 30.65 -2.40
N THR A 210 10.97 31.18 -1.97
CA THR A 210 12.26 30.58 -2.31
C THR A 210 13.07 30.18 -1.08
N VAL A 211 13.61 28.96 -1.11
CA VAL A 211 14.71 28.53 -0.22
C VAL A 211 15.90 28.11 -1.08
N ILE A 212 17.11 28.41 -0.62
CA ILE A 212 18.34 28.19 -1.39
C ILE A 212 19.35 27.43 -0.55
N PHE A 213 19.86 26.33 -1.10
CA PHE A 213 20.98 25.62 -0.55
C PHE A 213 22.28 26.18 -1.13
N GLU A 214 23.19 26.56 -0.26
CA GLU A 214 24.56 26.86 -0.64
C GLU A 214 25.39 25.58 -0.66
N VAL A 215 26.25 25.47 -1.67
CA VAL A 215 27.32 24.48 -1.72
C VAL A 215 28.61 25.27 -1.87
N THR A 216 29.45 25.26 -0.83
CA THR A 216 30.78 25.86 -0.87
C THR A 216 31.82 24.80 -1.18
N SER A 217 32.80 25.15 -2.01
CA SER A 217 33.96 24.30 -2.31
C SER A 217 34.69 23.85 -1.03
N ALA A 218 34.74 24.71 -0.02
CA ALA A 218 35.37 24.42 1.27
C ALA A 218 34.68 23.29 2.05
N SER A 219 33.34 23.16 2.00
CA SER A 219 32.62 22.09 2.72
C SER A 219 32.38 20.84 1.86
N TRP A 220 32.20 21.01 0.55
CA TRP A 220 31.65 19.98 -0.34
C TRP A 220 32.56 19.62 -1.52
N GLY A 221 33.72 20.28 -1.63
CA GLY A 221 34.64 20.10 -2.76
C GLY A 221 34.09 20.73 -4.05
N GLY A 222 34.89 20.67 -5.12
CA GLY A 222 34.50 21.22 -6.42
C GLY A 222 34.31 22.73 -6.41
N SER A 223 33.41 23.23 -7.27
CA SER A 223 33.09 24.66 -7.39
C SER A 223 31.94 25.04 -6.46
N SER A 224 31.96 26.28 -5.94
CA SER A 224 30.84 26.80 -5.16
C SER A 224 29.64 27.15 -6.06
N PHE A 225 28.43 26.84 -5.61
CA PHE A 225 27.20 27.15 -6.32
C PHE A 225 25.99 27.20 -5.39
N THR A 226 24.84 27.59 -5.94
CA THR A 226 23.56 27.61 -5.23
C THR A 226 22.51 26.78 -5.95
N THR A 227 21.65 26.12 -5.19
CA THR A 227 20.45 25.44 -5.68
C THR A 227 19.23 26.09 -5.09
N ARG A 228 18.32 26.55 -5.94
CA ARG A 228 17.12 27.30 -5.54
C ARG A 228 15.90 26.40 -5.70
N PHE A 229 15.02 26.41 -4.70
CA PHE A 229 13.77 25.68 -4.70
C PHE A 229 12.61 26.67 -4.63
N ASN A 230 11.77 26.68 -5.66
CA ASN A 230 10.56 27.49 -5.67
C ASN A 230 9.41 26.69 -5.03
N LEU A 231 8.96 27.15 -3.87
CA LEU A 231 7.94 26.54 -2.99
C LEU A 231 6.51 26.73 -3.48
N GLU A 232 6.31 27.47 -4.57
CA GLU A 232 4.99 27.70 -5.18
C GLU A 232 4.83 26.87 -6.46
N THR A 233 5.86 26.84 -7.30
CA THR A 233 5.84 26.11 -8.58
C THR A 233 6.41 24.69 -8.48
N GLY A 234 7.15 24.36 -7.41
CA GLY A 234 7.84 23.08 -7.27
C GLY A 234 9.05 22.91 -8.19
N VAL A 235 9.59 24.01 -8.73
CA VAL A 235 10.72 23.99 -9.68
C VAL A 235 12.05 24.22 -8.96
N ILE A 236 13.07 23.45 -9.35
CA ILE A 236 14.46 23.62 -8.90
C ILE A 236 15.24 24.39 -9.98
N SER A 237 16.02 25.41 -9.59
CA SER A 237 16.89 26.19 -10.49
C SER A 237 18.29 26.41 -9.91
N GLY A 238 19.20 26.98 -10.72
CA GLY A 238 20.65 26.98 -10.41
C GLY A 238 21.27 25.62 -10.73
N THR A 239 22.14 25.11 -9.86
CA THR A 239 22.68 23.75 -10.02
C THR A 239 21.68 22.72 -9.51
N THR A 240 21.09 21.94 -10.39
CA THR A 240 20.05 20.95 -10.06
C THR A 240 20.59 19.54 -9.85
N ALA A 241 21.84 19.26 -10.26
CA ALA A 241 22.48 17.97 -10.04
C ALA A 241 22.48 17.62 -8.54
N ASN A 242 22.06 16.39 -8.23
CA ASN A 242 21.84 15.84 -6.89
C ASN A 242 20.77 16.53 -6.02
N ALA A 243 20.04 17.51 -6.56
CA ALA A 243 18.94 18.15 -5.86
C ALA A 243 17.64 17.37 -6.03
N PHE A 244 16.78 17.43 -5.02
CA PHE A 244 15.45 16.85 -5.06
C PHE A 244 14.44 17.75 -4.36
N MET A 245 13.22 17.71 -4.87
CA MET A 245 12.08 18.39 -4.27
C MET A 245 10.88 17.43 -4.27
N ARG A 246 10.17 17.34 -3.15
CA ARG A 246 8.96 16.50 -3.03
C ARG A 246 7.84 17.28 -2.38
N HIS A 247 6.72 17.41 -3.09
CA HIS A 247 5.49 17.98 -2.53
C HIS A 247 4.91 17.05 -1.45
N LEU A 248 4.50 17.63 -0.33
CA LEU A 248 3.89 16.96 0.82
C LEU A 248 2.40 17.25 0.96
N GLY A 249 1.81 18.04 0.07
CA GLY A 249 0.45 18.55 0.23
C GLY A 249 0.42 19.82 1.07
N ASN A 250 -0.69 20.55 0.99
CA ASN A 250 -0.91 21.80 1.72
C ASN A 250 0.20 22.86 1.52
N GLY A 251 0.90 22.83 0.38
CA GLY A 251 1.99 23.75 0.03
C GLY A 251 3.34 23.44 0.68
N TRP A 252 3.46 22.34 1.43
CA TRP A 252 4.71 21.90 2.02
C TRP A 252 5.56 21.12 1.01
N TYR A 253 6.86 21.35 1.02
CA TYR A 253 7.83 20.63 0.22
C TYR A 253 9.02 20.17 1.06
N ILE A 254 9.52 18.95 0.80
CA ILE A 254 10.89 18.60 1.15
C ILE A 254 11.78 19.19 0.06
N CYS A 255 12.74 20.02 0.44
CA CYS A 255 13.76 20.60 -0.44
C CYS A 255 15.14 20.13 0.04
N GLY A 256 15.91 19.45 -0.82
CA GLY A 256 17.17 18.87 -0.38
C GLY A 256 18.14 18.53 -1.49
N ARG A 257 19.33 18.10 -1.07
CA ARG A 257 20.43 17.68 -1.94
C ARG A 257 21.24 16.55 -1.31
N THR A 258 21.92 15.79 -2.14
CA THR A 258 22.92 14.79 -1.74
C THR A 258 24.29 15.21 -2.27
N ASP A 259 25.24 15.49 -1.39
CA ASP A 259 26.58 15.96 -1.75
C ASP A 259 27.65 15.20 -0.95
N THR A 260 28.86 15.09 -1.50
CA THR A 260 29.99 14.46 -0.82
C THR A 260 30.73 15.48 0.03
N ALA A 261 30.88 15.21 1.33
CA ALA A 261 31.64 16.10 2.21
C ALA A 261 33.12 16.10 1.82
N ALA A 262 33.74 17.27 1.75
CA ALA A 262 35.19 17.40 1.51
C ALA A 262 36.00 17.49 2.82
N THR A 263 35.33 17.74 3.94
CA THR A 263 35.97 17.98 5.24
C THR A 263 35.35 17.14 6.36
N THR A 264 35.92 17.27 7.55
CA THR A 264 35.39 16.65 8.78
C THR A 264 34.34 17.51 9.49
N THR A 265 34.01 18.69 8.96
CA THR A 265 32.93 19.56 9.46
C THR A 265 32.38 20.38 8.31
N VAL A 266 31.10 20.19 7.99
CA VAL A 266 30.42 20.88 6.91
C VAL A 266 29.46 21.93 7.44
N GLY A 267 29.50 23.11 6.84
CA GLY A 267 28.49 24.14 7.04
C GLY A 267 27.27 23.88 6.17
N ASN A 268 26.08 23.89 6.78
CA ASN A 268 24.81 23.71 6.06
C ASN A 268 24.04 25.04 6.02
N THR A 269 24.51 25.97 5.18
CA THR A 269 23.85 27.27 4.99
C THR A 269 22.62 27.11 4.09
N ILE A 270 21.48 27.56 4.58
CA ILE A 270 20.23 27.67 3.82
C ILE A 270 19.77 29.12 3.88
N TYR A 271 19.58 29.72 2.72
CA TYR A 271 19.07 31.07 2.59
C TYR A 271 17.56 31.07 2.35
N VAL A 272 16.91 32.14 2.79
CA VAL A 272 15.49 32.43 2.55
C VAL A 272 15.39 33.56 1.53
N GLY A 273 14.53 33.42 0.51
CA GLY A 273 14.44 34.42 -0.56
C GLY A 273 15.61 34.35 -1.54
N THR A 274 16.04 35.49 -2.06
CA THR A 274 17.04 35.57 -3.14
C THR A 274 18.44 35.76 -2.59
N VAL A 275 19.43 35.13 -3.23
CA VAL A 275 20.85 35.33 -2.97
C VAL A 275 21.55 35.53 -4.32
N TYR A 276 22.45 36.51 -4.39
CA TYR A 276 23.18 36.88 -5.60
C TYR A 276 22.23 37.23 -6.78
N GLY A 277 21.16 38.00 -6.50
CA GLY A 277 20.12 38.41 -7.44
C GLY A 277 19.42 39.70 -6.97
N PRO A 278 18.22 40.07 -7.48
CA PRO A 278 17.53 41.28 -7.04
C PRO A 278 17.30 41.29 -5.52
N ALA A 279 17.21 42.50 -4.95
CA ALA A 279 17.23 42.72 -3.51
C ALA A 279 16.16 41.90 -2.80
N THR A 280 16.55 41.21 -1.73
CA THR A 280 15.62 40.68 -0.73
C THR A 280 14.84 41.82 -0.11
N GLU A 281 13.55 41.60 0.14
CA GLU A 281 12.65 42.58 0.71
C GLU A 281 12.38 42.24 2.18
N ALA A 282 12.66 43.20 3.07
CA ALA A 282 12.37 43.09 4.49
C ALA A 282 10.86 42.93 4.73
N GLY A 283 10.49 42.09 5.69
CA GLY A 283 9.10 41.77 6.01
C GLY A 283 8.54 40.58 5.20
N THR A 284 9.19 40.16 4.11
CA THR A 284 8.81 38.92 3.42
C THR A 284 9.27 37.68 4.19
N PHE A 285 8.56 36.56 4.05
CA PHE A 285 8.82 35.37 4.86
C PHE A 285 8.50 34.04 4.16
N VAL A 286 9.08 32.96 4.68
CA VAL A 286 8.70 31.57 4.40
C VAL A 286 8.31 30.86 5.69
N TYR A 287 7.62 29.73 5.58
CA TYR A 287 7.46 28.79 6.69
C TYR A 287 8.44 27.63 6.53
N VAL A 288 9.04 27.21 7.64
CA VAL A 288 9.92 26.04 7.71
C VAL A 288 9.48 25.10 8.81
N TRP A 289 9.82 23.83 8.61
CA TRP A 289 9.67 22.73 9.54
C TRP A 289 10.84 21.77 9.32
N GLY A 290 10.98 20.77 10.19
CA GLY A 290 11.90 19.64 10.15
C GLY A 290 13.03 19.64 9.10
N SER A 291 14.27 19.59 9.58
CA SER A 291 15.48 19.44 8.78
C SER A 291 16.22 18.14 9.10
N GLN A 292 16.90 17.57 8.12
CA GLN A 292 17.66 16.34 8.33
C GLN A 292 19.01 16.43 7.65
N PHE A 293 20.03 15.92 8.34
CA PHE A 293 21.38 15.71 7.82
C PHE A 293 21.80 14.28 8.13
N GLU A 294 21.88 13.41 7.13
CA GLU A 294 22.18 11.99 7.32
C GLU A 294 23.19 11.48 6.30
N ALA A 295 24.07 10.57 6.73
CA ALA A 295 24.97 9.88 5.82
C ALA A 295 24.19 8.95 4.89
N GLY A 296 24.57 8.93 3.61
CA GLY A 296 23.94 8.12 2.58
C GLY A 296 23.45 8.93 1.38
N THR A 297 23.15 8.22 0.30
CA THR A 297 22.80 8.78 -1.01
C THR A 297 21.30 9.01 -1.21
N SER A 298 20.49 8.85 -0.17
CA SER A 298 19.03 8.93 -0.25
C SER A 298 18.42 9.33 1.09
N ARG A 299 17.28 10.02 1.03
CA ARG A 299 16.57 10.51 2.22
C ARG A 299 15.79 9.38 2.89
N SER A 300 15.91 9.26 4.20
CA SER A 300 14.98 8.46 5.01
C SER A 300 13.81 9.31 5.51
N SER A 301 12.87 8.67 6.21
CA SER A 301 11.84 9.33 7.00
C SER A 301 12.45 10.34 7.98
N PHE A 302 11.67 11.33 8.39
CA PHE A 302 12.15 12.37 9.29
C PHE A 302 12.45 11.79 10.67
N ILE A 303 13.66 12.04 11.17
CA ILE A 303 14.11 11.64 12.49
C ILE A 303 14.16 12.92 13.35
N PRO A 304 13.18 13.12 14.26
CA PRO A 304 13.16 14.29 15.12
C PRO A 304 14.34 14.24 16.10
N THR A 305 14.95 15.40 16.33
CA THR A 305 16.07 15.56 17.24
C THR A 305 15.83 16.72 18.19
N MET A 306 16.43 16.63 19.38
CA MET A 306 16.50 17.72 20.36
C MET A 306 17.96 18.10 20.54
N ALA A 307 18.51 18.08 21.76
CA ALA A 307 19.87 18.54 22.06
C ALA A 307 21.01 17.83 21.29
N GLY A 308 20.77 16.67 20.69
CA GLY A 308 21.80 15.91 19.98
C GLY A 308 21.26 15.10 18.81
N ALA A 309 22.19 14.49 18.08
CA ALA A 309 21.88 13.57 17.00
C ALA A 309 21.08 12.36 17.53
N VAL A 310 20.13 11.88 16.72
CA VAL A 310 19.30 10.72 17.07
C VAL A 310 19.36 9.70 15.93
N THR A 311 19.51 8.43 16.30
CA THR A 311 19.48 7.30 15.37
C THR A 311 18.09 6.66 15.37
N ARG A 312 17.49 6.57 14.19
CA ARG A 312 16.37 5.67 13.93
C ARG A 312 16.94 4.29 13.61
N ALA A 313 16.56 3.30 14.41
CA ALA A 313 16.89 1.91 14.16
C ALA A 313 16.22 1.41 12.87
N ALA A 314 16.84 0.40 12.28
CA ALA A 314 16.37 -0.17 11.03
C ALA A 314 15.10 -1.02 11.22
N ASP A 315 14.18 -1.02 10.24
CA ASP A 315 12.96 -1.84 10.30
C ASP A 315 13.24 -3.30 9.94
N GLN A 316 13.00 -4.22 10.87
CA GLN A 316 13.04 -5.66 10.59
C GLN A 316 11.64 -6.24 10.65
N TYR A 317 11.30 -7.07 9.66
CA TYR A 317 10.01 -7.74 9.56
C TYR A 317 10.21 -9.25 9.44
N SER A 318 9.41 -10.02 10.19
CA SER A 318 9.51 -11.48 10.14
C SER A 318 8.20 -12.19 10.43
N ILE A 319 8.04 -13.38 9.85
CA ILE A 319 7.04 -14.39 10.23
C ILE A 319 7.83 -15.65 10.62
N THR A 320 7.57 -16.20 11.81
CA THR A 320 8.37 -17.31 12.37
C THR A 320 7.47 -18.37 13.02
N GLY A 321 8.03 -19.55 13.31
CA GLY A 321 7.32 -20.57 14.11
C GLY A 321 6.07 -21.12 13.43
N THR A 322 4.99 -21.32 14.18
CA THR A 322 3.71 -21.84 13.67
C THR A 322 3.06 -20.89 12.67
N ASP A 323 3.25 -19.59 12.85
CA ASP A 323 2.77 -18.57 11.91
C ASP A 323 3.44 -18.69 10.55
N PHE A 324 4.66 -19.24 10.49
CA PHE A 324 5.36 -19.56 9.24
C PHE A 324 4.90 -20.92 8.67
N SER A 325 4.92 -21.97 9.49
CA SER A 325 4.63 -23.34 9.02
C SER A 325 3.18 -23.56 8.59
N SER A 326 2.24 -22.69 8.99
CA SER A 326 0.81 -22.79 8.65
C SER A 326 0.49 -22.63 7.16
N TRP A 327 1.38 -22.04 6.36
CA TRP A 327 1.15 -21.77 4.93
C TRP A 327 2.28 -22.25 4.01
N TYR A 328 3.45 -22.58 4.58
CA TYR A 328 4.63 -22.96 3.82
C TYR A 328 4.54 -24.41 3.30
N ASN A 329 4.96 -24.63 2.05
CA ASN A 329 5.11 -25.94 1.43
C ASN A 329 6.58 -26.13 1.06
N ALA A 330 7.24 -27.13 1.64
CA ALA A 330 8.67 -27.37 1.41
C ALA A 330 9.00 -28.05 0.07
N GLU A 331 8.03 -28.70 -0.56
CA GLU A 331 8.26 -29.48 -1.79
C GLU A 331 8.25 -28.61 -3.04
N GLU A 332 7.30 -27.69 -3.09
CA GLU A 332 7.15 -26.75 -4.21
C GLU A 332 6.39 -25.48 -3.81
N TRP A 333 6.75 -24.36 -4.42
CA TRP A 333 6.11 -23.07 -4.18
C TRP A 333 6.41 -22.03 -5.24
N SER A 334 5.62 -20.96 -5.23
CA SER A 334 5.93 -19.72 -5.94
C SER A 334 5.69 -18.51 -5.04
N MET A 335 6.63 -17.56 -5.01
CA MET A 335 6.49 -16.33 -4.24
C MET A 335 6.53 -15.13 -5.17
N TYR A 336 5.41 -14.42 -5.24
CA TYR A 336 5.26 -13.15 -5.91
C TYR A 336 5.56 -11.99 -4.95
N SER A 337 6.18 -10.94 -5.48
CA SER A 337 6.46 -9.69 -4.75
C SER A 337 6.23 -8.46 -5.62
N GLU A 338 5.58 -7.46 -5.04
CA GLU A 338 5.49 -6.10 -5.57
C GLU A 338 6.13 -5.13 -4.58
N PHE A 339 7.04 -4.29 -5.04
CA PHE A 339 7.81 -3.40 -4.18
C PHE A 339 8.33 -2.16 -4.93
N SER A 340 8.76 -1.16 -4.17
CA SER A 340 9.48 0.01 -4.67
C SER A 340 10.60 0.37 -3.71
N TYR A 341 11.58 1.12 -4.18
CA TYR A 341 12.85 1.38 -3.50
C TYR A 341 13.45 2.69 -3.98
N SER A 342 14.14 3.38 -3.09
CA SER A 342 14.59 4.77 -3.27
C SER A 342 16.08 4.97 -3.06
N SER A 343 16.81 3.90 -2.71
CA SER A 343 18.25 3.92 -2.53
C SER A 343 18.91 2.58 -2.88
N VAL A 344 20.20 2.63 -3.20
CA VAL A 344 21.13 1.49 -3.06
C VAL A 344 22.28 1.98 -2.19
N PRO A 345 22.58 1.32 -1.07
CA PRO A 345 23.89 1.47 -0.45
C PRO A 345 24.94 0.99 -1.45
N VAL A 346 25.88 1.86 -1.82
CA VAL A 346 27.09 1.45 -2.54
C VAL A 346 28.20 1.50 -1.51
N THR A 347 28.64 0.34 -1.02
CA THR A 347 29.85 0.27 -0.19
C THR A 347 30.95 -0.37 -1.03
N GLY A 348 32.13 0.25 -1.07
CA GLY A 348 33.25 -0.18 -1.91
C GLY A 348 33.61 -1.65 -1.71
N GLY A 349 33.34 -2.46 -2.74
CA GLY A 349 33.56 -3.91 -2.74
C GLY A 349 32.37 -4.71 -3.31
N GLY A 350 31.91 -4.38 -4.52
CA GLY A 350 30.85 -5.11 -5.22
C GLY A 350 29.41 -4.73 -4.82
N PRO A 351 28.42 -5.02 -5.67
CA PRO A 351 27.02 -4.70 -5.38
C PRO A 351 26.48 -5.52 -4.21
N VAL A 352 25.99 -4.85 -3.17
CA VAL A 352 25.25 -5.49 -2.08
C VAL A 352 23.90 -6.01 -2.62
N SER A 353 23.69 -7.32 -2.52
CA SER A 353 22.45 -7.97 -2.98
C SER A 353 21.29 -7.69 -2.03
N HIS A 354 20.26 -6.99 -2.52
CA HIS A 354 19.03 -6.70 -1.76
C HIS A 354 18.04 -7.85 -1.80
N SER A 355 17.18 -8.01 -0.80
CA SER A 355 16.13 -9.03 -0.89
C SER A 355 14.85 -8.50 -0.27
N VAL A 356 13.77 -8.53 -1.05
CA VAL A 356 12.44 -8.11 -0.60
C VAL A 356 11.91 -9.10 0.41
N TYR A 357 12.25 -10.37 0.23
CA TYR A 357 12.01 -11.43 1.19
C TYR A 357 13.15 -12.44 1.20
N SER A 358 13.30 -13.12 2.33
CA SER A 358 14.11 -14.33 2.43
C SER A 358 13.42 -15.39 3.29
N PHE A 359 13.42 -16.62 2.80
CA PHE A 359 13.21 -17.81 3.60
C PHE A 359 14.54 -18.20 4.22
N THR A 360 14.60 -18.46 5.53
CA THR A 360 15.86 -18.83 6.17
C THR A 360 15.66 -19.79 7.34
N ILE A 361 16.76 -20.41 7.76
CA ILE A 361 16.86 -21.18 9.00
C ILE A 361 17.28 -20.30 10.16
N ALA A 362 17.17 -20.81 11.39
CA ALA A 362 17.27 -20.00 12.60
C ALA A 362 18.63 -19.31 12.81
N ASP A 363 19.71 -19.97 12.43
CA ASP A 363 21.09 -19.49 12.53
C ASP A 363 21.52 -18.63 11.32
N GLY A 364 20.65 -18.51 10.32
CA GLY A 364 20.90 -17.74 9.11
C GLY A 364 21.94 -18.34 8.15
N THR A 365 22.38 -19.58 8.38
CA THR A 365 23.44 -20.22 7.58
C THR A 365 22.95 -20.72 6.20
N ALA A 366 21.63 -20.82 6.02
CA ALA A 366 21.00 -21.12 4.73
C ALA A 366 19.77 -20.23 4.48
N TYR A 367 19.61 -19.79 3.23
CA TYR A 367 18.48 -18.98 2.82
C TYR A 367 18.13 -19.11 1.33
N ILE A 368 16.86 -18.84 1.02
CA ILE A 368 16.37 -18.53 -0.33
C ILE A 368 15.85 -17.10 -0.28
N SER A 369 16.24 -16.27 -1.25
CA SER A 369 15.85 -14.86 -1.28
C SER A 369 15.46 -14.40 -2.67
N GLY A 370 14.44 -13.52 -2.75
CA GLY A 370 13.98 -12.91 -3.99
C GLY A 370 14.09 -11.38 -4.00
N GLY A 371 14.20 -10.79 -5.21
CA GLY A 371 14.24 -9.34 -5.41
C GLY A 371 15.63 -8.69 -5.26
N ARG A 372 16.69 -9.34 -5.78
CA ARG A 372 18.08 -8.84 -5.76
C ARG A 372 18.35 -7.77 -6.82
N ARG A 373 19.11 -6.73 -6.45
CA ARG A 373 19.60 -5.72 -7.40
C ARG A 373 20.89 -6.24 -8.06
N PHE A 374 20.80 -6.37 -9.39
CA PHE A 374 21.78 -6.67 -10.46
C PHE A 374 21.41 -7.85 -11.35
N SER A 375 20.37 -8.59 -10.97
CA SER A 375 19.63 -9.44 -11.89
C SER A 375 18.40 -9.97 -11.16
N GLY A 376 17.39 -10.48 -11.85
CA GLY A 376 16.32 -11.30 -11.25
C GLY A 376 16.82 -12.62 -10.64
N THR A 377 18.03 -12.60 -10.07
CA THR A 377 18.78 -13.69 -9.47
C THR A 377 18.02 -14.25 -8.29
N MET A 378 17.41 -15.41 -8.53
CA MET A 378 17.33 -16.43 -7.50
C MET A 378 18.75 -16.70 -7.02
N LEU A 379 19.00 -16.47 -5.74
CA LEU A 379 20.13 -17.08 -5.05
C LEU A 379 19.55 -18.07 -4.06
N LEU A 380 19.75 -19.36 -4.34
CA LEU A 380 19.87 -20.35 -3.27
C LEU A 380 21.28 -20.20 -2.71
N ALA A 381 21.41 -19.81 -1.45
CA ALA A 381 22.69 -19.86 -0.75
C ALA A 381 22.51 -20.57 0.58
N GLY A 382 23.09 -21.75 0.66
CA GLY A 382 23.35 -22.53 1.87
C GLY A 382 24.65 -23.29 1.62
N THR A 383 25.30 -23.81 2.68
CA THR A 383 26.58 -24.54 2.62
C THR A 383 26.71 -25.42 1.37
N GLY A 384 27.44 -24.94 0.35
CA GLY A 384 27.77 -25.67 -0.88
C GLY A 384 27.14 -25.22 -2.21
N TYR A 385 26.33 -24.14 -2.30
CA TYR A 385 25.53 -23.88 -3.52
C TYR A 385 25.43 -22.41 -3.95
N THR A 386 25.63 -22.15 -5.25
CA THR A 386 25.34 -20.86 -5.93
C THR A 386 24.80 -21.15 -7.33
N THR A 387 23.49 -21.01 -7.56
CA THR A 387 22.96 -20.83 -8.92
C THR A 387 22.28 -19.47 -8.97
N THR A 388 22.86 -18.55 -9.74
CA THR A 388 22.32 -17.22 -10.03
C THR A 388 21.56 -17.26 -11.35
N GLN A 389 20.27 -16.96 -11.34
CA GLN A 389 19.40 -16.96 -12.53
C GLN A 389 18.86 -15.56 -12.84
N GLU A 390 19.30 -14.92 -13.94
CA GLU A 390 18.93 -13.52 -14.21
C GLU A 390 17.63 -13.38 -15.02
N ALA A 391 16.60 -12.74 -14.45
CA ALA A 391 15.46 -12.18 -15.19
C ALA A 391 15.56 -10.65 -15.13
N GLY A 392 15.62 -9.99 -16.29
CA GLY A 392 15.53 -8.54 -16.41
C GLY A 392 16.36 -7.71 -15.44
N SER A 393 15.96 -6.45 -15.28
CA SER A 393 16.72 -5.45 -14.51
C SER A 393 15.83 -4.62 -13.58
N ILE A 394 16.26 -4.47 -12.32
CA ILE A 394 15.68 -3.56 -11.32
C ILE A 394 16.56 -2.32 -11.23
N ASN A 395 16.49 -1.45 -12.25
CA ASN A 395 17.44 -0.33 -12.37
C ASN A 395 16.83 1.04 -12.04
N VAL A 396 15.50 1.19 -11.99
CA VAL A 396 14.85 2.50 -11.86
C VAL A 396 14.33 2.74 -10.45
N MET A 397 15.03 3.57 -9.67
CA MET A 397 14.58 3.99 -8.33
C MET A 397 13.21 4.69 -8.40
N GLY A 398 12.40 4.48 -7.37
CA GLY A 398 11.07 5.09 -7.23
C GLY A 398 9.99 4.44 -8.08
N GLN A 399 10.32 3.48 -8.95
CA GLN A 399 9.34 2.72 -9.72
C GLN A 399 8.86 1.48 -8.97
N ILE A 400 7.69 1.01 -9.37
CA ILE A 400 7.12 -0.26 -8.88
C ILE A 400 7.75 -1.40 -9.68
N HIS A 401 8.27 -2.39 -8.96
CA HIS A 401 8.80 -3.62 -9.51
C HIS A 401 7.94 -4.81 -9.08
N ARG A 402 7.83 -5.79 -9.97
CA ARG A 402 7.09 -7.03 -9.74
C ARG A 402 7.99 -8.22 -10.07
N ALA A 403 8.24 -9.06 -9.09
CA ALA A 403 9.07 -10.24 -9.25
C ALA A 403 8.33 -11.49 -8.79
N ILE A 404 8.62 -12.62 -9.42
CA ILE A 404 8.16 -13.94 -8.98
C ILE A 404 9.32 -14.92 -8.96
N GLN A 405 9.31 -15.79 -7.96
CA GLN A 405 10.23 -16.90 -7.83
C GLN A 405 9.46 -18.20 -7.77
N HIS A 406 10.00 -19.25 -8.40
CA HIS A 406 9.47 -20.61 -8.39
C HIS A 406 10.49 -21.56 -7.81
N TYR A 407 10.03 -22.49 -6.99
CA TYR A 407 10.81 -23.58 -6.45
C TYR A 407 10.06 -24.89 -6.59
N LYS A 408 10.75 -25.89 -7.12
CA LYS A 408 10.45 -27.32 -7.03
C LYS A 408 11.77 -28.05 -7.20
N ALA A 409 11.99 -29.14 -6.49
CA ALA A 409 13.16 -29.98 -6.75
C ALA A 409 13.21 -30.35 -8.25
N GLY A 410 14.34 -30.12 -8.90
CA GLY A 410 14.52 -30.31 -10.33
C GLY A 410 14.10 -29.15 -11.24
N SER A 411 13.36 -28.16 -10.73
CA SER A 411 12.81 -27.06 -11.55
C SER A 411 12.62 -25.79 -10.72
N THR A 412 13.59 -24.89 -10.82
CA THR A 412 13.54 -23.53 -10.26
C THR A 412 13.50 -22.53 -11.39
N GLY A 413 12.72 -21.46 -11.25
CA GLY A 413 12.62 -20.41 -12.26
C GLY A 413 12.02 -19.14 -11.68
N GLY A 414 11.72 -18.17 -12.53
CA GLY A 414 11.10 -16.93 -12.07
C GLY A 414 10.93 -15.91 -13.18
N GLY A 415 10.62 -14.69 -12.78
CA GLY A 415 10.52 -13.57 -13.70
C GLY A 415 10.42 -12.23 -12.99
N ILE A 416 10.63 -11.16 -13.75
CA ILE A 416 10.50 -9.80 -13.28
C ILE A 416 9.93 -8.89 -14.36
N ASN A 417 8.98 -8.04 -13.98
CA ASN A 417 8.36 -7.04 -14.86
C ASN A 417 7.93 -7.60 -16.24
N GLY A 418 7.54 -8.88 -16.32
CA GLY A 418 7.15 -9.56 -17.55
C GLY A 418 8.28 -10.24 -18.33
N GLU A 419 9.51 -10.24 -17.82
CA GLU A 419 10.65 -10.97 -18.37
C GLU A 419 10.94 -12.22 -17.53
N GLY A 420 11.12 -13.37 -18.17
CA GLY A 420 11.24 -14.67 -17.49
C GLY A 420 12.69 -15.17 -17.46
N VAL A 421 12.96 -16.13 -16.59
CA VAL A 421 14.21 -16.93 -16.63
C VAL A 421 13.90 -18.36 -17.05
N ALA A 422 14.83 -18.96 -17.80
CA ALA A 422 14.81 -20.38 -18.10
C ALA A 422 14.94 -21.20 -16.80
N ASP A 423 14.25 -22.33 -16.74
CA ASP A 423 14.33 -23.22 -15.60
C ASP A 423 15.77 -23.74 -15.39
N ALA A 424 16.22 -23.77 -14.14
CA ALA A 424 17.40 -24.54 -13.76
C ALA A 424 17.04 -25.70 -12.84
N ASN A 425 17.84 -26.76 -12.99
CA ASN A 425 17.76 -27.94 -12.17
C ASN A 425 18.39 -27.66 -10.80
N ASN A 426 17.62 -27.87 -9.73
CA ASN A 426 18.08 -27.72 -8.36
C ASN A 426 17.59 -28.90 -7.52
N THR A 427 18.50 -29.68 -6.96
CA THR A 427 18.20 -30.91 -6.21
C THR A 427 18.35 -30.77 -4.70
N ALA A 428 18.60 -29.56 -4.18
CA ALA A 428 18.86 -29.35 -2.76
C ALA A 428 17.58 -29.30 -1.91
N ASN A 429 17.55 -30.07 -0.81
CA ASN A 429 16.52 -29.99 0.22
C ASN A 429 16.76 -28.77 1.12
N PHE A 430 15.81 -27.85 1.18
CA PHE A 430 15.86 -26.65 2.00
C PHE A 430 14.62 -26.55 2.89
N THR A 431 14.83 -26.46 4.21
CA THR A 431 13.76 -26.45 5.22
C THR A 431 13.81 -25.17 6.06
N PRO A 432 13.33 -24.03 5.54
CA PRO A 432 13.28 -22.78 6.29
C PRO A 432 12.26 -22.86 7.42
N ASN A 433 12.43 -22.01 8.43
CA ASN A 433 11.47 -21.88 9.55
C ASN A 433 11.00 -20.44 9.79
N ARG A 434 11.41 -19.51 8.91
CA ARG A 434 11.01 -18.12 8.96
C ARG A 434 11.06 -17.45 7.60
N LEU A 435 10.20 -16.47 7.45
CA LEU A 435 10.21 -15.47 6.40
C LEU A 435 10.74 -14.17 7.00
N LEU A 436 11.76 -13.58 6.41
CA LEU A 436 12.23 -12.22 6.70
C LEU A 436 11.85 -11.32 5.54
N LEU A 437 11.43 -10.09 5.81
CA LEU A 437 11.19 -9.10 4.76
C LEU A 437 12.21 -7.98 4.79
N TRP A 438 12.53 -7.45 3.61
CA TRP A 438 13.45 -6.34 3.39
C TRP A 438 14.85 -6.56 4.00
N ARG A 439 15.31 -7.81 4.02
CA ARG A 439 16.53 -8.23 4.70
C ARG A 439 17.27 -9.34 3.96
N HIS A 440 18.60 -9.24 3.94
CA HIS A 440 19.51 -10.31 3.54
C HIS A 440 20.07 -11.03 4.79
N THR A 441 20.29 -12.34 4.71
CA THR A 441 20.90 -13.12 5.78
C THR A 441 22.42 -13.12 5.61
N GLY A 442 23.19 -12.67 6.61
CA GLY A 442 24.66 -12.58 6.55
C GLY A 442 25.24 -11.15 6.49
N ALA A 443 24.40 -10.13 6.32
CA ALA A 443 24.79 -8.73 6.54
C ALA A 443 24.02 -8.18 7.75
N THR A 444 24.72 -7.49 8.66
CA THR A 444 24.14 -6.84 9.86
C THR A 444 23.31 -5.59 9.52
N THR A 445 23.22 -5.21 8.24
CA THR A 445 22.59 -3.98 7.78
C THR A 445 21.35 -4.28 6.94
N ILE A 446 20.22 -3.71 7.37
CA ILE A 446 18.98 -3.63 6.57
C ILE A 446 19.27 -2.76 5.35
N LEU A 447 18.75 -3.17 4.21
CA LEU A 447 19.18 -2.68 2.89
C LEU A 447 18.22 -1.62 2.39
N GLY A 448 18.73 -0.40 2.21
CA GLY A 448 18.07 0.68 1.50
C GLY A 448 16.68 1.08 2.03
N LEU A 449 16.03 1.98 1.30
CA LEU A 449 14.80 2.63 1.70
C LEU A 449 13.70 2.29 0.68
N GLY A 450 12.54 1.80 1.11
CA GLY A 450 11.48 1.47 0.17
C GLY A 450 10.19 0.94 0.80
N HIS A 451 9.33 0.37 -0.04
CA HIS A 451 8.02 -0.12 0.33
C HIS A 451 7.80 -1.52 -0.22
N ILE A 452 7.34 -2.41 0.65
CA ILE A 452 6.76 -3.68 0.23
C ILE A 452 5.26 -3.45 0.02
N ARG A 453 4.81 -3.66 -1.20
CA ARG A 453 3.43 -3.38 -1.61
C ARG A 453 2.55 -4.60 -1.44
N CYS A 454 3.03 -5.73 -1.96
CA CYS A 454 2.31 -6.99 -1.92
C CYS A 454 3.29 -8.18 -1.92
N LEU A 455 3.02 -9.20 -1.11
CA LEU A 455 3.64 -10.51 -1.21
C LEU A 455 2.55 -11.58 -1.31
N ALA A 456 2.71 -12.53 -2.23
CA ALA A 456 1.77 -13.63 -2.38
C ALA A 456 2.53 -14.95 -2.54
N TYR A 457 2.29 -15.87 -1.60
CA TYR A 457 2.87 -17.20 -1.60
C TYR A 457 1.86 -18.22 -2.09
N TYR A 458 2.23 -18.97 -3.11
CA TYR A 458 1.48 -20.08 -3.64
C TYR A 458 2.17 -21.37 -3.19
N PRO A 459 1.46 -22.32 -2.54
CA PRO A 459 2.02 -23.60 -2.09
C PRO A 459 2.22 -24.60 -3.24
N LYS A 460 2.48 -24.09 -4.45
CA LYS A 460 2.68 -24.83 -5.69
C LYS A 460 3.65 -24.07 -6.59
N ARG A 461 4.46 -24.78 -7.36
CA ARG A 461 5.20 -24.19 -8.48
C ARG A 461 4.20 -23.83 -9.58
N LEU A 462 3.98 -22.54 -9.80
CA LEU A 462 3.21 -22.04 -10.92
C LEU A 462 3.96 -22.31 -12.23
N SER A 463 3.23 -22.35 -13.34
CA SER A 463 3.87 -22.42 -14.66
C SER A 463 4.58 -21.11 -14.99
N ASN A 464 5.62 -21.16 -15.83
CA ASN A 464 6.37 -19.96 -16.21
C ASN A 464 5.46 -18.90 -16.89
N PRO A 465 4.48 -19.27 -17.75
CA PRO A 465 3.51 -18.31 -18.28
C PRO A 465 2.63 -17.64 -17.20
N GLU A 466 2.17 -18.38 -16.18
CA GLU A 466 1.41 -17.79 -15.06
C GLU A 466 2.28 -16.81 -14.27
N GLY A 467 3.55 -17.15 -14.01
CA GLY A 467 4.48 -16.26 -13.32
C GLY A 467 4.83 -15.00 -14.11
N LEU A 468 5.05 -15.13 -15.41
CA LEU A 468 5.25 -14.01 -16.33
C LEU A 468 4.05 -13.08 -16.34
N ALA A 469 2.84 -13.62 -16.44
CA ALA A 469 1.61 -12.82 -16.44
C ALA A 469 1.42 -12.03 -15.14
N LEU A 470 1.76 -12.61 -13.98
CA LEU A 470 1.72 -11.91 -12.68
C LEU A 470 2.71 -10.74 -12.58
N THR A 471 3.85 -10.83 -13.27
CA THR A 471 4.90 -9.80 -13.22
C THR A 471 4.73 -8.74 -14.31
N ALA A 472 4.13 -9.09 -15.45
CA ALA A 472 3.78 -8.17 -16.53
C ALA A 472 2.54 -7.32 -16.21
N GLN A 473 1.50 -7.95 -15.63
CA GLN A 473 0.22 -7.32 -15.32
C GLN A 473 -0.26 -7.70 -13.91
N VAL A 474 -1.06 -6.84 -13.28
CA VAL A 474 -1.54 -7.09 -11.91
C VAL A 474 -2.71 -8.08 -11.90
N ASN A 475 -2.39 -9.36 -12.07
CA ASN A 475 -3.36 -10.46 -12.22
C ASN A 475 -3.64 -11.24 -10.92
N LEU A 476 -3.23 -10.70 -9.76
CA LEU A 476 -3.59 -11.24 -8.46
C LEU A 476 -5.05 -10.93 -8.11
N VAL A 477 -5.79 -11.98 -7.77
CA VAL A 477 -7.17 -11.88 -7.35
C VAL A 477 -7.28 -11.35 -5.93
N GLY A 478 -8.31 -10.55 -5.67
CA GLY A 478 -8.48 -9.82 -4.41
C GLY A 478 -7.56 -8.60 -4.27
N LYS A 479 -6.61 -8.39 -5.18
CA LYS A 479 -5.73 -7.21 -5.17
C LYS A 479 -6.46 -5.92 -5.52
N GLU A 480 -7.60 -5.97 -6.20
CA GLU A 480 -8.49 -4.81 -6.33
C GLU A 480 -9.91 -5.32 -6.14
N ALA A 481 -10.79 -4.49 -5.59
CA ALA A 481 -12.18 -4.85 -5.32
C ALA A 481 -12.92 -5.36 -6.57
N GLU A 482 -12.47 -4.96 -7.76
CA GLU A 482 -13.11 -5.26 -9.04
C GLU A 482 -12.43 -6.40 -9.81
N LYS A 483 -11.43 -7.10 -9.22
CA LYS A 483 -10.74 -8.18 -9.91
C LYS A 483 -11.53 -9.49 -9.90
N ALA A 484 -11.70 -10.03 -11.10
CA ALA A 484 -12.36 -11.31 -11.34
C ALA A 484 -11.71 -12.47 -10.56
N PRO A 485 -12.50 -13.44 -10.05
CA PRO A 485 -12.01 -14.62 -9.33
C PRO A 485 -11.02 -15.49 -10.14
N THR A 486 -10.13 -16.24 -9.49
CA THR A 486 -9.30 -17.28 -10.15
C THR A 486 -10.10 -18.57 -10.38
N VAL A 487 -9.53 -19.53 -11.11
CA VAL A 487 -10.08 -20.91 -11.20
C VAL A 487 -10.24 -21.53 -9.81
N GLY A 488 -9.27 -21.33 -8.91
CA GLY A 488 -9.32 -21.82 -7.53
C GLY A 488 -10.33 -21.09 -6.64
N ASP A 489 -10.81 -19.92 -7.06
CA ASP A 489 -11.80 -19.13 -6.33
C ASP A 489 -13.23 -19.64 -6.52
N LEU A 490 -13.49 -20.25 -7.67
CA LEU A 490 -14.81 -20.73 -8.04
C LEU A 490 -15.15 -22.05 -7.34
N GLY A 491 -14.15 -22.78 -6.82
CA GLY A 491 -14.34 -24.03 -6.08
C GLY A 491 -15.30 -25.01 -6.78
N SER A 492 -16.05 -25.78 -6.01
CA SER A 492 -17.23 -26.52 -6.51
C SER A 492 -18.48 -25.63 -6.65
N ALA A 493 -18.38 -24.34 -6.33
CA ALA A 493 -19.48 -23.38 -6.35
C ALA A 493 -19.63 -22.63 -7.69
N ALA A 494 -18.87 -23.03 -8.71
CA ALA A 494 -18.92 -22.44 -10.06
C ALA A 494 -20.29 -22.59 -10.75
N PHE A 495 -21.23 -23.33 -10.16
CA PHE A 495 -22.59 -23.45 -10.67
C PHE A 495 -23.57 -23.17 -9.53
N ALA A 496 -23.92 -21.89 -9.34
CA ALA A 496 -25.25 -21.62 -8.82
C ALA A 496 -26.21 -22.06 -9.92
N SER A 497 -26.90 -23.19 -9.76
CA SER A 497 -27.92 -23.59 -10.72
C SER A 497 -28.94 -22.46 -10.83
N ILE A 498 -29.48 -22.23 -12.03
CA ILE A 498 -30.56 -21.25 -12.24
C ILE A 498 -31.70 -21.52 -11.25
N GLU A 499 -31.99 -22.79 -11.00
CA GLU A 499 -32.92 -23.26 -9.98
C GLU A 499 -32.53 -22.78 -8.57
N GLY A 500 -31.26 -22.92 -8.16
CA GLY A 500 -30.77 -22.45 -6.85
C GLY A 500 -30.77 -20.93 -6.68
N LEU A 501 -30.56 -20.18 -7.77
CA LEU A 501 -30.68 -18.71 -7.77
C LEU A 501 -32.16 -18.27 -7.69
N LEU A 502 -33.04 -18.91 -8.46
CA LEU A 502 -34.48 -18.63 -8.44
C LEU A 502 -35.12 -19.02 -7.11
N MET A 503 -34.68 -20.12 -6.48
CA MET A 503 -35.11 -20.51 -5.14
C MET A 503 -34.70 -19.47 -4.10
N ARG A 504 -33.47 -18.93 -4.15
CA ARG A 504 -33.02 -17.88 -3.22
C ARG A 504 -33.80 -16.57 -3.40
N ALA A 505 -34.03 -16.15 -4.65
CA ALA A 505 -34.75 -14.92 -4.95
C ALA A 505 -36.24 -14.97 -4.53
N ASN A 506 -36.84 -16.16 -4.53
CA ASN A 506 -38.26 -16.37 -4.25
C ASN A 506 -38.54 -17.00 -2.89
N ARG A 507 -37.54 -17.11 -2.00
CA ARG A 507 -37.74 -17.56 -0.62
C ARG A 507 -38.53 -16.52 0.16
N GLN A 508 -39.67 -16.92 0.72
CA GLN A 508 -40.55 -16.07 1.50
C GLN A 508 -40.52 -16.50 2.97
N GLU A 509 -40.34 -15.55 3.88
CA GLU A 509 -40.39 -15.79 5.32
C GLU A 509 -41.69 -15.24 5.92
N PHE A 510 -42.24 -15.98 6.87
CA PHE A 510 -43.49 -15.66 7.57
C PHE A 510 -43.26 -15.79 9.07
N THR A 511 -43.77 -14.81 9.82
CA THR A 511 -43.51 -14.70 11.26
C THR A 511 -44.82 -14.56 12.04
N PRO A 512 -45.56 -15.66 12.27
CA PRO A 512 -46.72 -15.62 13.15
C PRO A 512 -46.33 -15.37 14.61
N GLU A 513 -47.05 -14.45 15.26
CA GLU A 513 -46.91 -14.18 16.71
C GLU A 513 -47.51 -15.31 17.56
N GLY A 514 -46.87 -15.57 18.71
CA GLY A 514 -47.35 -16.44 19.77
C GLY A 514 -48.47 -15.79 20.58
N THR A 515 -49.43 -16.59 21.01
CA THR A 515 -50.61 -16.14 21.75
C THR A 515 -50.64 -16.66 23.20
N GLY A 516 -49.65 -17.44 23.63
CA GLY A 516 -49.66 -18.15 24.91
C GLY A 516 -50.49 -19.44 24.91
N ALA A 517 -51.10 -19.80 23.78
CA ALA A 517 -51.83 -21.05 23.57
C ALA A 517 -51.38 -21.74 22.28
N SER A 518 -51.76 -23.02 22.11
CA SER A 518 -51.49 -23.77 20.88
C SER A 518 -52.17 -23.10 19.68
N ARG A 519 -51.43 -22.86 18.61
CA ARG A 519 -51.88 -22.23 17.36
C ARG A 519 -51.53 -23.13 16.18
N THR A 520 -52.46 -23.25 15.23
CA THR A 520 -52.23 -23.95 13.96
C THR A 520 -52.32 -22.97 12.79
N VAL A 521 -51.32 -22.99 11.92
CA VAL A 521 -51.27 -22.24 10.66
C VAL A 521 -51.38 -23.23 9.50
N THR A 522 -52.42 -23.04 8.67
CA THR A 522 -52.57 -23.80 7.43
C THR A 522 -51.78 -23.14 6.31
N ILE A 523 -50.92 -23.92 5.67
CA ILE A 523 -50.01 -23.52 4.61
C ILE A 523 -50.42 -24.25 3.33
N ARG A 524 -50.93 -23.51 2.35
CA ARG A 524 -51.25 -23.97 1.00
C ARG A 524 -50.61 -23.05 -0.02
N ARG A 525 -50.02 -23.60 -1.09
CA ARG A 525 -49.47 -22.84 -2.22
C ARG A 525 -49.89 -23.46 -3.55
N PRO A 526 -50.07 -22.65 -4.62
CA PRO A 526 -50.44 -23.14 -5.95
C PRO A 526 -49.25 -23.73 -6.73
N TYR A 527 -48.14 -24.01 -6.05
CA TYR A 527 -46.90 -24.55 -6.60
C TYR A 527 -46.23 -25.47 -5.56
N ASP A 528 -45.39 -26.39 -6.03
CA ASP A 528 -44.59 -27.23 -5.14
C ASP A 528 -43.58 -26.35 -4.41
N PHE A 529 -43.29 -26.66 -3.14
CA PHE A 529 -42.43 -25.82 -2.31
C PHE A 529 -41.66 -26.63 -1.27
N THR A 530 -40.56 -26.07 -0.77
CA THR A 530 -39.90 -26.57 0.43
C THR A 530 -40.28 -25.73 1.64
N PHE A 531 -40.38 -26.40 2.79
CA PHE A 531 -40.67 -25.79 4.07
C PHE A 531 -39.47 -25.94 5.00
N ALA A 532 -39.12 -24.86 5.70
CA ALA A 532 -38.10 -24.91 6.76
C ALA A 532 -38.46 -23.94 7.89
N LEU A 533 -38.25 -24.36 9.13
CA LEU A 533 -38.23 -23.45 10.29
C LEU A 533 -36.95 -22.63 10.25
N VAL A 534 -37.09 -21.31 10.37
CA VAL A 534 -35.97 -20.36 10.35
C VAL A 534 -35.56 -20.01 11.77
N ASP A 535 -36.55 -19.73 12.62
CA ASP A 535 -36.35 -19.50 14.05
C ASP A 535 -37.60 -19.98 14.81
N ALA A 536 -37.38 -20.90 15.75
CA ALA A 536 -38.41 -21.41 16.66
C ALA A 536 -38.01 -21.20 18.13
N THR A 537 -37.06 -20.29 18.40
CA THR A 537 -36.49 -20.09 19.73
C THR A 537 -37.56 -19.58 20.71
N GLY A 538 -37.93 -20.45 21.66
CA GLY A 538 -38.99 -20.15 22.64
C GLY A 538 -40.41 -20.52 22.18
N ALA A 539 -40.55 -21.24 21.07
CA ALA A 539 -41.78 -21.88 20.62
C ALA A 539 -41.61 -23.42 20.64
N THR A 540 -42.66 -24.14 21.03
CA THR A 540 -42.71 -25.61 20.95
C THR A 540 -43.54 -26.01 19.73
N VAL A 541 -42.92 -26.60 18.72
CA VAL A 541 -43.59 -27.08 17.50
C VAL A 541 -44.08 -28.51 17.72
N THR A 542 -45.37 -28.74 17.53
CA THR A 542 -46.02 -30.05 17.74
C THR A 542 -46.42 -30.74 16.43
N ALA A 543 -46.55 -29.99 15.34
CA ALA A 543 -46.70 -30.53 13.99
C ALA A 543 -46.10 -29.55 12.98
N GLN A 544 -45.42 -30.05 11.94
CA GLN A 544 -44.89 -29.21 10.87
C GLN A 544 -45.01 -29.91 9.51
N PRO A 545 -45.05 -29.14 8.40
CA PRO A 545 -44.97 -29.69 7.05
C PRO A 545 -43.67 -30.49 6.82
N PRO A 546 -43.68 -31.48 5.90
CA PRO A 546 -42.45 -32.12 5.43
C PRO A 546 -41.53 -31.13 4.69
N ALA A 547 -40.24 -31.46 4.59
CA ALA A 547 -39.25 -30.60 3.93
C ALA A 547 -39.61 -30.27 2.47
N SER A 548 -40.33 -31.16 1.77
CA SER A 548 -40.88 -30.94 0.44
C SER A 548 -42.40 -31.13 0.46
N CYS A 549 -43.12 -30.14 -0.05
CA CYS A 549 -44.57 -30.03 -0.03
C CYS A 549 -45.11 -29.92 -1.47
N THR A 550 -46.20 -30.62 -1.75
CA THR A 550 -46.85 -30.60 -3.06
C THR A 550 -47.85 -29.45 -3.19
N ARG A 551 -47.99 -28.95 -4.41
CA ARG A 551 -48.96 -27.91 -4.76
C ARG A 551 -50.38 -28.29 -4.34
N ASP A 552 -51.19 -27.28 -4.04
CA ASP A 552 -52.61 -27.38 -3.73
C ASP A 552 -52.99 -28.34 -2.59
N THR A 553 -52.01 -28.71 -1.76
CA THR A 553 -52.18 -29.55 -0.58
C THR A 553 -52.08 -28.68 0.67
N ASP A 554 -52.99 -28.90 1.63
CA ASP A 554 -53.00 -28.16 2.89
C ASP A 554 -52.03 -28.83 3.88
N TYR A 555 -50.98 -28.10 4.27
CA TYR A 555 -50.06 -28.54 5.32
C TYR A 555 -50.26 -27.71 6.59
N SER A 556 -50.13 -28.34 7.75
CA SER A 556 -50.34 -27.67 9.04
C SER A 556 -49.02 -27.47 9.79
N LEU A 557 -48.79 -26.25 10.27
CA LEU A 557 -47.77 -25.93 11.26
C LEU A 557 -48.47 -25.62 12.59
N THR A 558 -48.32 -26.49 13.58
CA THR A 558 -48.88 -26.31 14.93
C THR A 558 -47.76 -26.04 15.91
N PHE A 559 -47.89 -24.96 16.68
CA PHE A 559 -46.90 -24.55 17.67
C PHE A 559 -47.54 -23.87 18.87
N ASN A 560 -46.87 -23.92 20.01
CA ASN A 560 -47.21 -23.16 21.21
C ASN A 560 -46.06 -22.19 21.52
N ALA A 561 -46.35 -20.88 21.51
CA ALA A 561 -45.38 -19.83 21.80
C ALA A 561 -46.01 -18.81 22.78
N PRO A 562 -45.27 -18.35 23.81
CA PRO A 562 -45.75 -17.31 24.72
C PRO A 562 -46.15 -16.02 24.00
N ALA A 563 -47.10 -15.27 24.57
CA ALA A 563 -47.48 -13.96 24.05
C ALA A 563 -46.26 -13.02 23.96
N GLY A 564 -46.03 -12.43 22.79
CA GLY A 564 -44.87 -11.57 22.52
C GLY A 564 -43.60 -12.31 22.04
N ARG A 565 -43.67 -13.65 21.84
CA ARG A 565 -42.64 -14.41 21.11
C ARG A 565 -43.09 -14.71 19.69
N ILE A 566 -42.14 -14.85 18.78
CA ILE A 566 -42.41 -15.13 17.36
C ILE A 566 -41.81 -16.47 16.95
N LEU A 567 -42.46 -17.15 16.01
CA LEU A 567 -41.89 -18.25 15.25
C LEU A 567 -41.74 -17.77 13.81
N THR A 568 -40.61 -18.01 13.17
CA THR A 568 -40.38 -17.69 11.76
C THR A 568 -40.17 -18.97 10.96
N TYR A 569 -40.91 -19.11 9.86
CA TYR A 569 -40.74 -20.19 8.89
C TYR A 569 -40.59 -19.65 7.49
N SER A 570 -39.94 -20.43 6.61
CA SER A 570 -39.74 -20.08 5.21
C SER A 570 -40.42 -21.07 4.27
N ILE A 571 -40.93 -20.54 3.17
CA ILE A 571 -41.47 -21.27 2.03
C ILE A 571 -40.63 -20.90 0.82
N THR A 572 -40.12 -21.91 0.11
CA THR A 572 -39.33 -21.70 -1.11
C THR A 572 -39.94 -22.48 -2.26
N PRO A 573 -40.40 -21.83 -3.35
CA PRO A 573 -40.94 -22.53 -4.52
C PRO A 573 -39.93 -23.51 -5.11
N LEU A 574 -40.39 -24.70 -5.48
CA LEU A 574 -39.63 -25.66 -6.25
C LEU A 574 -39.90 -25.41 -7.74
N PHE A 575 -38.86 -24.98 -8.45
CA PHE A 575 -38.88 -24.87 -9.90
C PHE A 575 -38.41 -26.21 -10.47
N THR A 576 -39.35 -27.07 -10.84
CA THR A 576 -39.04 -28.28 -11.61
C THR A 576 -38.73 -27.86 -13.05
N SER A 577 -37.60 -28.34 -13.59
CA SER A 577 -37.20 -28.17 -15.00
C SER A 577 -38.27 -28.62 -15.98
#